data_AF-A0A818M1M5-F1
#
_entry.id   AF-A0A818M1M5-F1
#
_cell.length_a   1.000
_cell.length_b   1.000
_cell.length_c   1.000
_cell.angle_alpha   90.00
_cell.angle_beta   90.00
_cell.angle_gamma   90.00
#
_symmetry.space_group_name_H-M   'P 1'
#
loop_
_entity.id
_entity.type
_entity.pdbx_description
1 polymer ?
#
loop_
_entity_poly.entity_id
_entity_poly.type
_entity_poly.pdbx_seq_one_letter_code
_entity_poly.pdbx_strand_id
1 'polypeptide(L)'
;CTLLSLTIVCFAAINQYLSTSFQSHLKQLSTLKLAHYLTFIAIIVWISHGILFLIFMNIQTPYGCVSINSGFIIYVTYVYYLILTGFLPIIITSIFATLAYANVRRVTRRQIPIIRRRLDKQLTAMILVRVVFLVTVTLPYIIYRIYTIQSEANQSDTIEQAIVNLIGAVAYTLFYLNYAGSFYLFLISSERFRRQVKYIVFKKYWRMYCQTGLRNNHIAPISHISSVELD
;
A
#
# COMPACT_ATOMS: atom_id res chain seq x y z
N CYS A 1 4.47 8.11 8.24
CA CYS A 1 3.73 6.97 7.64
C CYS A 1 3.80 6.93 6.11
N THR A 2 3.57 8.05 5.42
CA THR A 2 3.62 8.20 3.95
C THR A 2 4.86 7.58 3.28
N LEU A 3 6.06 7.96 3.74
CA LEU A 3 7.33 7.49 3.16
C LEU A 3 7.56 5.98 3.35
N LEU A 4 7.22 5.46 4.54
CA LEU A 4 7.28 4.03 4.81
C LEU A 4 6.37 3.26 3.85
N SER A 5 5.12 3.69 3.67
CA SER A 5 4.19 3.04 2.73
C SER A 5 4.72 3.05 1.29
N LEU A 6 5.30 4.17 0.83
CA LEU A 6 5.89 4.25 -0.51
C LEU A 6 7.12 3.34 -0.65
N THR A 7 7.96 3.30 0.38
CA THR A 7 9.15 2.43 0.41
C THR A 7 8.76 0.96 0.39
N ILE A 8 7.70 0.56 1.08
CA ILE A 8 7.17 -0.80 1.04
C ILE A 8 6.69 -1.15 -0.38
N VAL A 9 6.05 -0.22 -1.10
CA VAL A 9 5.66 -0.45 -2.50
C VAL A 9 6.91 -0.61 -3.39
N CYS A 10 7.96 0.19 -3.18
CA CYS A 10 9.25 0.03 -3.86
C CYS A 10 9.86 -1.35 -3.58
N PHE A 11 9.93 -1.76 -2.32
CA PHE A 11 10.44 -3.07 -1.92
C PHE A 11 9.63 -4.22 -2.50
N ALA A 12 8.30 -4.09 -2.58
CA ALA A 12 7.45 -5.07 -3.22
C ALA A 12 7.76 -5.21 -4.73
N ALA A 13 7.94 -4.08 -5.44
CA ALA A 13 8.31 -4.10 -6.86
C ALA A 13 9.70 -4.72 -7.09
N ILE A 14 10.70 -4.34 -6.27
CA ILE A 14 12.06 -4.91 -6.32
C ILE A 14 12.01 -6.42 -6.03
N ASN A 15 11.32 -6.83 -4.96
CA ASN A 15 11.19 -8.23 -4.60
C ASN A 15 10.51 -9.05 -5.70
N GLN A 16 9.52 -8.46 -6.40
CA GLN A 16 8.89 -9.12 -7.53
C GLN A 16 9.83 -9.25 -8.72
N TYR A 17 10.64 -8.24 -9.00
CA TYR A 17 11.69 -8.35 -10.01
C TYR A 17 12.70 -9.45 -9.67
N LEU A 18 13.21 -9.49 -8.43
CA LEU A 18 14.17 -10.49 -7.97
C LEU A 18 13.59 -11.92 -8.06
N SER A 19 12.38 -12.13 -7.56
CA SER A 19 11.72 -13.46 -7.58
C SER A 19 11.42 -13.98 -8.99
N THR A 20 11.15 -13.06 -9.93
CA THR A 20 10.88 -13.39 -11.34
C THR A 20 12.14 -13.43 -12.21
N SER A 21 13.30 -13.04 -11.67
CA SER A 21 14.56 -13.01 -12.41
C SER A 21 15.02 -14.41 -12.84
N PHE A 22 15.71 -14.45 -13.98
CA PHE A 22 16.24 -15.68 -14.58
C PHE A 22 17.49 -16.19 -13.87
N GLN A 23 18.28 -15.29 -13.30
CA GLN A 23 19.52 -15.63 -12.63
C GLN A 23 19.20 -16.21 -11.26
N SER A 24 19.61 -17.47 -11.02
CA SER A 24 19.39 -18.16 -9.76
C SER A 24 19.92 -17.37 -8.56
N HIS A 25 21.05 -16.67 -8.72
CA HIS A 25 21.63 -15.80 -7.69
C HIS A 25 20.67 -14.65 -7.31
N LEU A 26 20.13 -13.91 -8.29
CA LEU A 26 19.18 -12.82 -8.03
C LEU A 26 17.88 -13.33 -7.40
N LYS A 27 17.43 -14.51 -7.82
CA LYS A 27 16.23 -15.13 -7.28
C LYS A 27 16.41 -15.56 -5.82
N GLN A 28 17.59 -16.03 -5.45
CA GLN A 28 17.93 -16.39 -4.08
C GLN A 28 17.95 -15.19 -3.13
N LEU A 29 18.14 -13.96 -3.64
CA LEU A 29 18.06 -12.75 -2.83
C LEU A 29 16.63 -12.46 -2.35
N SER A 30 15.60 -12.93 -3.07
CA SER A 30 14.19 -12.79 -2.69
C SER A 30 13.84 -13.76 -1.54
N THR A 31 14.43 -13.52 -0.37
CA THR A 31 14.12 -14.27 0.86
C THR A 31 13.17 -13.49 1.74
N LEU A 32 12.32 -14.22 2.46
CA LEU A 32 11.43 -13.63 3.45
C LEU A 32 12.21 -12.94 4.58
N LYS A 33 13.37 -13.48 4.97
CA LYS A 33 14.25 -12.90 6.00
C LYS A 33 14.77 -11.52 5.58
N LEU A 34 15.24 -11.39 4.34
CA LEU A 34 15.71 -10.11 3.81
C LEU A 34 14.58 -9.08 3.76
N ALA A 35 13.37 -9.49 3.34
CA ALA A 35 12.22 -8.59 3.31
C ALA A 35 11.86 -8.03 4.70
N HIS A 36 11.90 -8.86 5.74
CA HIS A 36 11.68 -8.41 7.12
C HIS A 36 12.79 -7.46 7.58
N TYR A 37 14.05 -7.80 7.32
CA TYR A 37 15.19 -6.97 7.69
C TYR A 37 15.16 -5.59 7.03
N LEU A 38 14.92 -5.53 5.71
CA LEU A 38 14.79 -4.28 4.97
C LEU A 38 13.60 -3.43 5.46
N THR A 39 12.47 -4.07 5.77
CA THR A 39 11.30 -3.37 6.30
C THR A 39 11.59 -2.79 7.68
N PHE A 40 12.26 -3.55 8.55
CA PHE A 40 12.65 -3.09 9.89
C PHE A 40 13.62 -1.91 9.82
N ILE A 41 14.65 -1.99 8.97
CA ILE A 41 15.56 -0.86 8.74
C ILE A 41 14.79 0.37 8.23
N ALA A 42 13.90 0.19 7.25
CA ALA A 42 13.12 1.31 6.72
C ALA A 42 12.26 1.97 7.81
N ILE A 43 11.66 1.19 8.72
CA ILE A 43 10.92 1.73 9.87
C ILE A 43 11.82 2.61 10.73
N ILE A 44 13.02 2.13 11.11
CA ILE A 44 13.96 2.90 11.92
C ILE A 44 14.35 4.20 11.21
N VAL A 45 14.76 4.12 9.94
CA VAL A 45 15.16 5.28 9.13
C VAL A 45 14.04 6.32 9.08
N TRP A 46 12.79 5.90 8.84
CA TRP A 46 11.68 6.83 8.73
C TRP A 46 11.19 7.38 10.08
N ILE A 47 11.39 6.66 11.19
CA ILE A 47 11.17 7.19 12.54
C ILE A 47 12.21 8.26 12.86
N SER A 48 13.50 7.97 12.64
CA SER A 48 14.59 8.93 12.82
C SER A 48 14.39 10.18 11.97
N HIS A 49 13.94 10.01 10.72
CA HIS A 49 13.58 11.11 9.84
C HIS A 49 12.39 11.94 10.39
N GLY A 50 11.39 11.27 10.96
CA GLY A 50 10.24 11.94 11.59
C GLY A 50 10.61 12.80 12.79
N ILE A 51 11.67 12.45 13.54
CA ILE A 51 12.16 13.26 14.67
C ILE A 51 12.61 14.65 14.21
N LEU A 52 13.18 14.77 13.00
CA LEU A 52 13.58 16.08 12.46
C LEU A 52 12.37 17.03 12.32
N PHE A 53 11.21 16.52 11.91
CA PHE A 53 10.00 17.34 11.85
C PHE A 53 9.53 17.80 13.23
N LEU A 54 9.74 17.01 14.29
CA LEU A 54 9.40 17.43 15.65
C LEU A 54 10.29 18.57 16.16
N ILE A 55 11.55 18.62 15.73
CA ILE A 55 12.52 19.64 16.16
C ILE A 55 12.32 20.96 15.41
N PHE A 56 12.06 20.90 14.10
CA PHE A 56 12.06 22.09 13.24
C PHE A 56 10.68 22.73 13.02
N MET A 57 9.59 22.04 13.37
CA MET A 57 8.23 22.59 13.27
C MET A 57 7.86 23.35 14.54
N ASN A 58 7.44 24.61 14.40
CA ASN A 58 6.98 25.45 15.50
C ASN A 58 5.55 25.93 15.25
N ILE A 59 4.81 26.24 16.31
CA ILE A 59 3.48 26.85 16.20
C ILE A 59 3.68 28.37 16.25
N GLN A 60 3.31 29.06 15.17
CA GLN A 60 3.28 30.52 15.11
C GLN A 60 1.86 31.00 14.83
N THR A 61 1.33 31.85 15.69
CA THR A 61 0.07 32.57 15.43
C THR A 61 0.37 33.81 14.58
N PRO A 62 -0.40 34.11 13.51
CA PRO A 62 -1.64 33.48 13.05
C PRO A 62 -1.48 32.32 12.04
N TYR A 63 -0.26 32.00 11.59
CA TYR A 63 0.00 31.13 10.43
C TYR A 63 -0.06 29.61 10.70
N GLY A 64 -0.21 29.19 11.96
CA GLY A 64 -0.30 27.78 12.35
C GLY A 64 1.07 27.11 12.54
N CYS A 65 1.19 25.86 12.12
CA CYS A 65 2.41 25.06 12.31
C CYS A 65 3.36 25.22 11.11
N VAL A 66 4.44 25.98 11.31
CA VAL A 66 5.39 26.36 10.26
C VAL A 66 6.83 26.15 10.74
N SER A 67 7.74 25.88 9.81
CA SER A 67 9.17 25.89 10.09
C SER A 67 9.73 27.29 9.87
N ILE A 68 10.61 27.73 10.75
CA ILE A 68 11.30 29.04 10.66
C ILE A 68 12.63 28.88 9.91
N ASN A 69 13.21 27.69 9.96
CA ASN A 69 14.50 27.41 9.35
C ASN A 69 14.34 27.33 7.81
N SER A 70 14.95 28.28 7.10
CA SER A 70 14.91 28.37 5.63
C SER A 70 15.49 27.13 4.94
N GLY A 71 16.59 26.57 5.48
CA GLY A 71 17.17 25.33 4.98
C GLY A 71 16.23 24.14 5.12
N PHE A 72 15.52 24.04 6.25
CA PHE A 72 14.53 22.99 6.45
C PHE A 72 13.31 23.16 5.53
N ILE A 73 12.86 24.39 5.28
CA ILE A 73 11.80 24.67 4.31
C ILE A 73 12.20 24.18 2.91
N ILE A 74 13.40 24.54 2.44
CA ILE A 74 13.90 24.09 1.13
C ILE A 74 13.96 22.56 1.07
N TYR A 75 14.50 21.92 2.12
CA TYR A 75 14.54 20.47 2.22
C TYR A 75 13.14 19.84 2.12
N VAL A 76 12.18 20.35 2.89
CA VAL A 76 10.82 19.83 2.92
C VAL A 76 10.14 20.03 1.55
N THR A 77 10.21 21.23 0.99
CA THR A 77 9.54 21.58 -0.27
C THR A 77 10.08 20.79 -1.45
N TYR A 78 11.40 20.76 -1.65
CA TYR A 78 11.99 20.14 -2.84
C TYR A 78 12.34 18.67 -2.63
N VAL A 79 12.96 18.31 -1.51
CA VAL A 79 13.46 16.94 -1.31
C VAL A 79 12.36 16.04 -0.79
N TYR A 80 11.68 16.42 0.28
CA TYR A 80 10.67 15.56 0.89
C TYR A 80 9.45 15.39 -0.03
N TYR A 81 8.83 16.49 -0.45
CA TYR A 81 7.58 16.40 -1.20
C TYR A 81 7.78 15.98 -2.66
N LEU A 82 8.72 16.58 -3.41
CA LEU A 82 8.87 16.22 -4.83
C LEU A 82 9.65 14.92 -5.01
N ILE A 83 10.82 14.81 -4.37
CA ILE A 83 11.72 13.67 -4.61
C ILE A 83 11.25 12.44 -3.84
N LEU A 84 11.18 12.50 -2.51
CA LEU A 84 10.93 11.32 -1.68
C LEU A 84 9.49 10.81 -1.76
N THR A 85 8.49 11.70 -1.80
CA THR A 85 7.08 11.26 -1.92
C THR A 85 6.58 11.10 -3.35
N GLY A 86 7.28 11.66 -4.34
CA GLY A 86 6.84 11.70 -5.74
C GLY A 86 7.75 10.93 -6.69
N PHE A 87 8.78 11.59 -7.22
CA PHE A 87 9.59 11.07 -8.31
C PHE A 87 10.31 9.77 -7.97
N LEU A 88 10.97 9.69 -6.81
CA LEU A 88 11.76 8.52 -6.41
C LEU A 88 10.92 7.23 -6.38
N PRO A 89 9.78 7.17 -5.66
CA PRO A 89 8.96 5.95 -5.64
C PRO A 89 8.36 5.64 -7.02
N ILE A 90 7.95 6.65 -7.80
CA ILE A 90 7.43 6.43 -9.16
C ILE A 90 8.49 5.79 -10.06
N ILE A 91 9.70 6.33 -10.09
CA ILE A 91 10.79 5.85 -10.95
C ILE A 91 11.18 4.43 -10.54
N ILE A 92 11.45 4.20 -9.25
CA ILE A 92 11.87 2.88 -8.75
C ILE A 92 10.79 1.84 -9.05
N THR A 93 9.54 2.11 -8.66
CA THR A 93 8.46 1.13 -8.84
C THR A 93 8.16 0.86 -10.32
N SER A 94 8.19 1.88 -11.18
CA SER A 94 7.96 1.72 -12.62
C SER A 94 9.04 0.90 -13.30
N ILE A 95 10.32 1.15 -12.99
CA ILE A 95 11.45 0.39 -13.55
C ILE A 95 11.34 -1.07 -13.12
N PHE A 96 11.26 -1.34 -11.81
CA PHE A 96 11.27 -2.73 -11.32
C PHE A 96 9.99 -3.49 -11.69
N ALA A 97 8.83 -2.86 -11.71
CA ALA A 97 7.59 -3.52 -12.15
C ALA A 97 7.63 -3.86 -13.65
N THR A 98 8.16 -2.96 -14.49
CA THR A 98 8.33 -3.22 -15.93
C THR A 98 9.34 -4.34 -16.18
N LEU A 99 10.46 -4.35 -15.47
CA LEU A 99 11.45 -5.43 -15.54
C LEU A 99 10.85 -6.78 -15.08
N ALA A 100 10.09 -6.78 -13.98
CA ALA A 100 9.39 -7.97 -13.50
C ALA A 100 8.38 -8.49 -14.54
N TYR A 101 7.65 -7.60 -15.20
CA TYR A 101 6.74 -7.95 -16.29
C TYR A 101 7.46 -8.57 -17.49
N ALA A 102 8.57 -7.96 -17.92
CA ALA A 102 9.41 -8.49 -18.99
C ALA A 102 9.92 -9.90 -18.66
N ASN A 103 10.37 -10.12 -17.42
CA ASN A 103 10.83 -11.42 -16.94
C ASN A 103 9.72 -12.48 -16.98
N VAL A 104 8.53 -12.18 -16.46
CA VAL A 104 7.38 -13.11 -16.50
C VAL A 104 6.95 -13.46 -17.93
N ARG A 105 6.98 -12.48 -18.84
CA ARG A 105 6.66 -12.70 -20.26
C ARG A 105 7.70 -13.60 -20.95
N ARG A 106 8.98 -13.48 -20.59
CA ARG A 106 10.07 -14.36 -21.08
C ARG A 106 9.97 -15.77 -20.50
N VAL A 107 9.72 -15.90 -19.20
CA VAL A 107 9.57 -17.18 -18.47
C VAL A 107 8.42 -18.04 -19.01
N THR A 108 7.39 -17.40 -19.58
CA THR A 108 6.26 -18.08 -20.22
C THR A 108 6.66 -19.08 -21.31
N ARG A 109 7.86 -18.97 -21.87
CA ARG A 109 8.39 -19.88 -22.91
C ARG A 109 9.17 -21.10 -22.39
N ARG A 110 9.38 -21.30 -21.07
CA ARG A 110 10.12 -22.46 -20.51
C ARG A 110 9.29 -23.33 -19.55
N GLN A 111 9.71 -24.59 -19.39
CA GLN A 111 9.14 -25.62 -18.50
C GLN A 111 9.34 -25.29 -17.01
N ILE A 112 8.64 -24.27 -16.50
CA ILE A 112 8.46 -24.08 -15.04
C ILE A 112 7.16 -24.78 -14.63
N PRO A 113 7.09 -25.41 -13.43
CA PRO A 113 5.85 -25.96 -12.91
C PRO A 113 4.70 -24.96 -13.01
N ILE A 114 3.60 -25.40 -13.62
CA ILE A 114 2.44 -24.58 -14.01
C ILE A 114 1.90 -23.76 -12.81
N ILE A 115 1.93 -24.35 -11.61
CA ILE A 115 1.44 -23.75 -10.37
C ILE A 115 2.27 -22.50 -10.00
N ARG A 116 3.60 -22.60 -10.00
CA ARG A 116 4.49 -21.49 -9.64
C ARG A 116 4.37 -20.35 -10.64
N ARG A 117 4.29 -20.68 -11.93
CA ARG A 117 4.10 -19.70 -13.01
C ARG A 117 2.81 -18.91 -12.89
N ARG A 118 1.69 -19.55 -12.53
CA ARG A 118 0.41 -18.87 -12.31
C ARG A 118 0.48 -17.89 -11.13
N LEU A 119 1.14 -18.28 -10.04
CA LEU A 119 1.36 -17.42 -8.88
C LEU A 119 2.20 -16.19 -9.24
N ASP A 120 3.35 -16.38 -9.90
CA ASP A 120 4.26 -15.28 -10.25
C ASP A 120 3.59 -14.30 -11.23
N LYS A 121 2.85 -14.81 -12.23
CA LYS A 121 2.09 -13.97 -13.17
C LYS A 121 1.03 -13.12 -12.47
N GLN A 122 0.31 -13.73 -11.53
CA GLN A 122 -0.72 -13.03 -10.77
C GLN A 122 -0.12 -11.95 -9.86
N LEU A 123 0.98 -12.25 -9.18
CA LEU A 123 1.63 -11.31 -8.27
C LEU A 123 2.25 -10.13 -9.05
N THR A 124 2.90 -10.39 -10.19
CA THR A 124 3.38 -9.32 -11.08
C THR A 124 2.23 -8.46 -11.61
N ALA A 125 1.10 -9.05 -12.01
CA ALA A 125 -0.06 -8.29 -12.46
C ALA A 125 -0.63 -7.37 -11.36
N MET A 126 -0.71 -7.88 -10.13
CA MET A 126 -1.15 -7.10 -8.97
C MET A 126 -0.22 -5.91 -8.69
N ILE A 127 1.09 -6.11 -8.79
CA ILE A 127 2.08 -5.03 -8.61
C ILE A 127 1.98 -4.01 -9.75
N LEU A 128 1.82 -4.44 -11.00
CA LEU A 128 1.63 -3.51 -12.12
C LEU A 128 0.40 -2.62 -11.93
N VAL A 129 -0.75 -3.21 -11.55
CA VAL A 129 -1.96 -2.43 -11.25
C VAL A 129 -1.70 -1.44 -10.12
N ARG A 130 -0.96 -1.86 -9.07
CA ARG A 130 -0.59 -0.98 -7.97
C ARG A 130 0.30 0.18 -8.41
N VAL A 131 1.25 -0.05 -9.32
CA VAL A 131 2.12 1.00 -9.87
C VAL A 131 1.35 1.97 -10.76
N VAL A 132 0.50 1.47 -11.66
CA VAL A 132 -0.36 2.33 -12.50
C VAL A 132 -1.24 3.22 -11.63
N PHE A 133 -1.86 2.64 -10.60
CA PHE A 133 -2.65 3.40 -9.65
C PHE A 133 -1.82 4.45 -8.91
N LEU A 134 -0.66 4.07 -8.37
CA LEU A 134 0.28 4.97 -7.68
C LEU A 134 0.63 6.18 -8.57
N VAL A 135 1.01 5.94 -9.81
CA VAL A 135 1.34 7.00 -10.78
C VAL A 135 0.15 7.91 -11.02
N THR A 136 -1.02 7.34 -11.30
CA THR A 136 -2.25 8.09 -11.61
C THR A 136 -2.67 9.02 -10.47
N VAL A 137 -2.58 8.56 -9.21
CA VAL A 137 -3.00 9.37 -8.05
C VAL A 137 -1.92 10.32 -7.54
N THR A 138 -0.63 10.03 -7.78
CA THR A 138 0.48 10.84 -7.28
C THR A 138 0.92 11.93 -8.26
N LEU A 139 0.74 11.74 -9.57
CA LEU A 139 1.08 12.75 -10.57
C LEU A 139 0.36 14.09 -10.38
N PRO A 140 -0.98 14.15 -10.15
CA PRO A 140 -1.68 15.41 -9.92
C PRO A 140 -1.10 16.19 -8.73
N TYR A 141 -0.69 15.46 -7.68
CA TYR A 141 -0.06 16.04 -6.51
C TYR A 141 1.31 16.65 -6.84
N ILE A 142 2.18 15.96 -7.57
CA ILE A 142 3.49 16.49 -7.95
C ILE A 142 3.34 17.76 -8.82
N ILE A 143 2.43 17.72 -9.81
CA ILE A 143 2.16 18.85 -10.70
C ILE A 143 1.68 20.06 -9.89
N TYR A 144 0.71 19.86 -8.99
CA TYR A 144 0.23 20.90 -8.08
C TYR A 144 1.36 21.51 -7.26
N ARG A 145 2.24 20.70 -6.67
CA ARG A 145 3.35 21.20 -5.84
C ARG A 145 4.38 22.00 -6.63
N ILE A 146 4.69 21.60 -7.85
CA ILE A 146 5.58 22.38 -8.74
C ILE A 146 4.93 23.72 -9.08
N TYR A 147 3.63 23.70 -9.40
CA TYR A 147 2.88 24.91 -9.70
C TYR A 147 2.87 25.89 -8.52
N THR A 148 2.62 25.43 -7.29
CA THR A 148 2.59 26.31 -6.11
C THR A 148 3.95 26.94 -5.82
N ILE A 149 5.05 26.19 -5.98
CA ILE A 149 6.41 26.71 -5.79
C ILE A 149 6.70 27.85 -6.77
N GLN A 150 6.26 27.73 -8.02
CA GLN A 150 6.47 28.76 -9.04
C GLN A 150 5.52 29.95 -8.84
N SER A 151 4.28 29.69 -8.41
CA SER A 151 3.22 30.70 -8.27
C SER A 151 3.39 31.60 -7.05
N GLU A 152 3.99 31.11 -5.95
CA GLU A 152 4.31 31.91 -4.76
C GLU A 152 5.17 33.15 -5.06
N ALA A 153 5.87 33.20 -6.20
CA ALA A 153 6.63 34.36 -6.64
C ALA A 153 5.77 35.52 -7.19
N ASN A 154 4.50 35.30 -7.57
CA ASN A 154 3.70 36.22 -8.39
C ASN A 154 2.30 36.57 -7.82
N GLN A 155 1.98 36.22 -6.56
CA GLN A 155 0.62 36.32 -6.04
C GLN A 155 0.14 37.77 -5.83
N SER A 156 -0.79 38.22 -6.68
CA SER A 156 -1.54 39.48 -6.51
C SER A 156 -3.07 39.33 -6.61
N ASP A 157 -3.60 38.20 -7.11
CA ASP A 157 -5.04 37.98 -7.29
C ASP A 157 -5.64 36.92 -6.34
N THR A 158 -6.76 37.28 -5.72
CA THR A 158 -7.52 36.47 -4.74
C THR A 158 -8.31 35.32 -5.39
N ILE A 159 -8.77 35.49 -6.63
CA ILE A 159 -9.55 34.45 -7.34
C ILE A 159 -8.63 33.30 -7.75
N GLU A 160 -7.44 33.63 -8.25
CA GLU A 160 -6.43 32.63 -8.61
C GLU A 160 -6.06 31.76 -7.39
N GLN A 161 -5.88 32.37 -6.22
CA GLN A 161 -5.58 31.64 -5.00
C GLN A 161 -6.70 30.66 -4.59
N ALA A 162 -7.97 31.05 -4.75
CA ALA A 162 -9.11 30.18 -4.48
C ALA A 162 -9.15 28.95 -5.40
N ILE A 163 -8.87 29.14 -6.70
CA ILE A 163 -8.79 28.05 -7.67
C ILE A 163 -7.65 27.09 -7.34
N VAL A 164 -6.47 27.64 -7.02
CA VAL A 164 -5.29 26.84 -6.64
C VAL A 164 -5.57 26.02 -5.39
N ASN A 165 -6.24 26.58 -4.39
CA ASN A 165 -6.63 25.86 -3.18
C ASN A 165 -7.59 24.70 -3.48
N LEU A 166 -8.58 24.90 -4.38
CA LEU A 166 -9.49 23.84 -4.80
C LEU A 166 -8.75 22.70 -5.51
N ILE A 167 -7.87 23.03 -6.46
CA ILE A 167 -7.02 22.05 -7.16
C ILE A 167 -6.15 21.30 -6.15
N GLY A 168 -5.57 22.00 -5.19
CA GLY A 168 -4.80 21.44 -4.09
C GLY A 168 -5.60 20.42 -3.29
N ALA A 169 -6.81 20.79 -2.85
CA ALA A 169 -7.69 19.89 -2.09
C ALA A 169 -7.99 18.58 -2.84
N VAL A 170 -8.26 18.68 -4.15
CA VAL A 170 -8.48 17.50 -5.01
C VAL A 170 -7.20 16.65 -5.11
N ALA A 171 -6.06 17.28 -5.37
CA ALA A 171 -4.77 16.60 -5.50
C ALA A 171 -4.34 15.89 -4.21
N TYR A 172 -4.51 16.53 -3.05
CA TYR A 172 -4.26 15.91 -1.74
C TYR A 172 -5.20 14.71 -1.51
N THR A 173 -6.49 14.85 -1.84
CA THR A 173 -7.46 13.77 -1.65
C THR A 173 -7.09 12.54 -2.49
N LEU A 174 -6.72 12.74 -3.76
CA LEU A 174 -6.21 11.68 -4.63
C LEU A 174 -4.93 11.05 -4.06
N PHE A 175 -3.98 11.87 -3.60
CA PHE A 175 -2.76 11.37 -3.00
C PHE A 175 -3.02 10.51 -1.75
N TYR A 176 -3.93 10.93 -0.87
CA TYR A 176 -4.29 10.15 0.31
C TYR A 176 -5.09 8.87 -0.01
N LEU A 177 -5.86 8.89 -1.10
CA LEU A 177 -6.54 7.69 -1.62
C LEU A 177 -5.55 6.56 -1.90
N ASN A 178 -4.29 6.88 -2.19
CA ASN A 178 -3.22 5.89 -2.38
C ASN A 178 -3.09 4.93 -1.19
N TYR A 179 -3.26 5.42 0.03
CA TYR A 179 -3.08 4.65 1.27
C TYR A 179 -4.31 3.82 1.60
N ALA A 180 -5.51 4.39 1.45
CA ALA A 180 -6.77 3.68 1.69
C ALA A 180 -7.12 2.67 0.57
N GLY A 181 -6.78 2.99 -0.67
CA GLY A 181 -7.17 2.23 -1.86
C GLY A 181 -6.48 0.89 -2.04
N SER A 182 -5.36 0.64 -1.36
CA SER A 182 -4.53 -0.57 -1.53
C SER A 182 -5.34 -1.86 -1.36
N PHE A 183 -6.16 -1.92 -0.31
CA PHE A 183 -6.99 -3.10 -0.03
C PHE A 183 -8.03 -3.34 -1.12
N TYR A 184 -8.77 -2.29 -1.50
CA TYR A 184 -9.80 -2.36 -2.53
C TYR A 184 -9.24 -2.71 -3.91
N LEU A 185 -8.08 -2.15 -4.26
CA LEU A 185 -7.37 -2.49 -5.50
C LEU A 185 -6.99 -3.96 -5.56
N PHE A 186 -6.52 -4.53 -4.45
CA PHE A 186 -6.17 -5.94 -4.38
C PHE A 186 -7.40 -6.85 -4.40
N LEU A 187 -8.52 -6.37 -3.86
CA LEU A 187 -9.82 -7.04 -3.94
C LEU A 187 -10.34 -7.10 -5.38
N ILE A 188 -10.19 -6.03 -6.16
CA ILE A 188 -10.68 -5.97 -7.54
C ILE A 188 -9.72 -6.72 -8.49
N SER A 189 -8.41 -6.51 -8.35
CA SER A 189 -7.40 -7.02 -9.30
C SER A 189 -7.11 -8.51 -9.19
N SER A 190 -7.31 -9.13 -8.02
CA SER A 190 -6.84 -10.49 -7.77
C SER A 190 -7.99 -11.47 -7.50
N GLU A 191 -8.28 -12.35 -8.46
CA GLU A 191 -9.29 -13.41 -8.29
C GLU A 191 -8.98 -14.35 -7.12
N ARG A 192 -7.70 -14.66 -6.91
CA ARG A 192 -7.26 -15.52 -5.81
C ARG A 192 -7.43 -14.84 -4.46
N PHE A 193 -7.18 -13.53 -4.38
CA PHE A 193 -7.44 -12.78 -3.16
C PHE A 193 -8.95 -12.77 -2.86
N ARG A 194 -9.80 -12.54 -3.87
CA ARG A 194 -11.27 -12.69 -3.72
C ARG A 194 -11.67 -14.08 -3.22
N ARG A 195 -11.08 -15.15 -3.78
CA ARG A 195 -11.37 -16.53 -3.34
C ARG A 195 -10.89 -16.80 -1.90
N GLN A 196 -9.73 -16.29 -1.50
CA GLN A 196 -9.23 -16.42 -0.13
C GLN A 196 -10.06 -15.62 0.88
N VAL A 197 -10.45 -14.38 0.53
CA VAL A 197 -11.35 -13.58 1.36
C VAL A 197 -12.70 -14.27 1.49
N LYS A 198 -13.29 -14.73 0.39
CA LYS A 198 -14.52 -15.54 0.42
C LYS A 198 -14.35 -16.78 1.29
N TYR A 199 -13.24 -17.52 1.17
CA TYR A 199 -12.97 -18.69 2.00
C TYR A 199 -12.83 -18.36 3.49
N ILE A 200 -12.12 -17.29 3.85
CA ILE A 200 -11.97 -16.88 5.25
C ILE A 200 -13.32 -16.44 5.82
N VAL A 201 -14.07 -15.62 5.08
CA VAL A 201 -15.41 -15.17 5.46
C VAL A 201 -16.35 -16.37 5.59
N PHE A 202 -16.39 -17.26 4.58
CA PHE A 202 -17.24 -18.45 4.59
C PHE A 202 -16.84 -19.45 5.68
N LYS A 203 -15.54 -19.65 5.94
CA LYS A 203 -15.03 -20.49 7.04
C LYS A 203 -15.34 -19.88 8.41
N LYS A 204 -15.34 -18.55 8.52
CA LYS A 204 -15.71 -17.84 9.75
C LYS A 204 -17.23 -17.91 9.98
N TYR A 205 -18.03 -17.72 8.93
CA TYR A 205 -19.47 -17.96 8.94
C TYR A 205 -19.80 -19.41 9.31
N TRP A 206 -19.15 -20.39 8.68
CA TRP A 206 -19.34 -21.81 8.97
C TRP A 206 -18.94 -22.17 10.41
N ARG A 207 -17.82 -21.65 10.91
CA ARG A 207 -17.44 -21.82 12.33
C ARG A 207 -18.44 -21.20 13.29
N MET A 208 -19.02 -20.06 12.94
CA MET A 208 -20.05 -19.40 13.74
C MET A 208 -21.31 -20.27 13.80
N TYR A 209 -21.83 -20.72 12.65
CA TYR A 209 -22.99 -21.62 12.58
C TYR A 209 -22.75 -22.95 13.33
N CYS A 210 -21.57 -23.54 13.23
CA CYS A 210 -21.24 -24.79 13.91
C CYS A 210 -21.13 -24.62 15.44
N GLN A 211 -20.61 -23.48 15.93
CA GLN A 211 -20.58 -23.16 17.36
C GLN A 211 -21.98 -22.85 17.94
N THR A 212 -22.88 -22.25 17.15
CA THR A 212 -24.27 -22.03 17.59
C THR A 212 -25.08 -23.34 17.61
N GLY A 213 -24.80 -24.28 16.70
CA GLY A 213 -25.42 -25.61 16.70
C GLY A 213 -25.02 -26.50 17.89
N LEU A 214 -23.77 -26.42 18.35
CA LEU A 214 -23.28 -27.18 19.53
C LEU A 214 -23.80 -26.64 20.87
N ARG A 215 -24.18 -25.36 20.95
CA ARG A 215 -24.76 -24.76 22.17
C ARG A 215 -26.25 -25.08 22.36
N ASN A 216 -26.98 -25.39 21.28
CA ASN A 216 -28.40 -25.77 21.35
C ASN A 216 -28.62 -27.27 21.63
N ASN A 217 -27.61 -28.13 21.47
CA ASN A 217 -27.73 -29.57 21.77
C ASN A 217 -27.46 -29.94 23.24
N HIS A 218 -27.11 -28.97 24.10
CA HIS A 218 -26.96 -29.19 25.55
C HIS A 218 -28.17 -28.78 26.38
N ILE A 219 -29.28 -28.40 25.74
CA ILE A 219 -30.57 -28.13 26.41
C ILE A 219 -31.64 -29.02 25.77
N ALA A 220 -31.49 -30.34 25.92
CA ALA A 220 -32.61 -31.27 25.89
C ALA A 220 -32.79 -31.77 27.33
N PRO A 221 -33.83 -31.33 28.05
CA PRO A 221 -34.10 -31.85 29.38
C PRO A 221 -34.61 -33.28 29.25
N ILE A 222 -33.90 -34.19 29.90
CA ILE A 222 -34.41 -35.50 30.29
C ILE A 222 -35.47 -35.25 31.36
N SER A 223 -36.74 -35.49 31.07
CA SER A 223 -37.78 -35.58 32.10
C SER A 223 -39.03 -36.33 31.62
N HIS A 224 -39.24 -37.51 32.24
CA HIS A 224 -40.50 -38.24 32.53
C HIS A 224 -41.27 -38.84 31.34
N ILE A 225 -41.67 -40.11 31.36
CA ILE A 225 -42.77 -40.72 32.16
C ILE A 225 -42.52 -42.24 32.20
N SER A 226 -42.09 -42.81 33.33
CA SER A 226 -42.86 -43.64 34.29
C SER A 226 -43.54 -44.92 33.75
N SER A 227 -43.04 -46.04 34.29
CA SER A 227 -43.62 -47.37 34.50
C SER A 227 -45.11 -47.44 34.86
N VAL A 228 -45.86 -48.40 34.27
CA VAL A 228 -46.89 -49.32 34.86
C VAL A 228 -47.16 -50.38 33.76
N GLU A 229 -46.67 -51.63 33.84
CA GLU A 229 -47.26 -52.85 34.45
C GLU A 229 -48.61 -53.36 33.88
N LEU A 230 -48.56 -54.59 33.35
CA LEU A 230 -49.51 -55.72 33.47
C LEU A 230 -51.01 -55.45 33.22
N ASP A 231 -51.53 -55.86 32.06
CA ASP A 231 -52.25 -57.13 31.81
C ASP A 231 -52.71 -57.23 30.34
#